data_AF-A0A0G0KZ36-F1
#
_entry.id   AF-A0A0G0KZ36-F1
#
_cell.length_a   1.000
_cell.length_b   1.000
_cell.length_c   1.000
_cell.angle_alpha   90.00
_cell.angle_beta   90.00
_cell.angle_gamma   90.00
#
_symmetry.space_group_name_H-M   'P 1'
#
loop_
_entity.id
_entity.type
_entity.pdbx_description
1 polymer ?
#
loop_
_entity_poly.entity_id
_entity_poly.type
_entity_poly.pdbx_seq_one_letter_code
_entity_poly.pdbx_strand_id
1 'polypeptide(L)' 'MTYSKTEAAYLILKSSRKPLHVDEIVKIALDKKMIKTKGKTPESTLAVDLLLETRRRAKQGVKQRFIKVGTGTWGLTEWR' A
#
# COMPACT_ATOMS: atom_id res chain seq x y z
N MET A 1 0.67 -18.13 5.38
CA MET A 1 1.11 -16.83 5.91
C MET A 1 0.26 -15.75 5.26
N THR A 2 -0.52 -14.98 6.03
CA THR A 2 -1.35 -13.89 5.50
C THR A 2 -0.61 -12.59 5.74
N TYR A 3 -0.33 -11.82 4.69
CA TYR A 3 0.32 -10.52 4.85
C TYR A 3 -0.69 -9.46 5.31
N SER A 4 -0.21 -8.44 6.02
CA SER A 4 -1.02 -7.24 6.25
C SER A 4 -1.27 -6.51 4.92
N LYS A 5 -2.36 -5.73 4.83
CA LYS A 5 -2.69 -4.98 3.61
C LYS A 5 -1.57 -4.03 3.18
N THR A 6 -0.95 -3.33 4.14
CA THR A 6 0.14 -2.41 3.83
C THR A 6 1.44 -3.13 3.50
N GLU A 7 1.67 -4.31 4.08
CA GLU A 7 2.85 -5.12 3.76
C GLU A 7 2.78 -5.73 2.36
N ALA A 8 1.60 -6.24 1.97
CA ALA A 8 1.36 -6.66 0.59
C ALA A 8 1.57 -5.50 -0.40
N ALA A 9 1.04 -4.31 -0.07
CA ALA A 9 1.24 -3.12 -0.89
C ALA A 9 2.73 -2.74 -1.04
N TYR A 10 3.51 -2.81 0.04
CA TYR A 10 4.95 -2.58 -0.01
C TYR A 10 5.66 -3.54 -0.97
N LEU A 11 5.38 -4.84 -0.85
CA LEU A 11 6.00 -5.87 -1.69
C LEU A 11 5.63 -5.69 -3.17
N ILE A 12 4.37 -5.36 -3.47
CA ILE A 12 3.89 -5.16 -4.84
C ILE A 12 4.51 -3.93 -5.48
N LEU A 13 4.54 -2.80 -4.75
CA LEU A 13 5.20 -1.59 -5.21
C LEU A 13 6.68 -1.87 -5.45
N LYS A 14 7.37 -2.48 -4.49
CA LYS A 14 8.80 -2.83 -4.59
C LYS A 14 9.10 -3.73 -5.79
N SER A 15 8.25 -4.72 -6.05
CA SER A 15 8.37 -5.59 -7.22
C SER A 15 8.09 -4.86 -8.53
N SER A 16 7.19 -3.87 -8.53
CA SER A 16 6.81 -3.12 -9.73
C SER A 16 7.79 -2.00 -10.08
N ARG A 17 8.59 -1.53 -9.10
CA ARG A 17 9.53 -0.39 -9.22
C ARG A 17 8.91 0.87 -9.82
N LYS A 18 7.60 1.03 -9.69
CA LYS A 18 6.85 2.18 -10.19
C LYS A 18 5.67 2.48 -9.28
N PRO A 19 5.23 3.76 -9.19
CA PRO A 19 4.02 4.09 -8.47
C PRO A 19 2.82 3.37 -9.08
N LEU A 20 1.94 2.85 -8.22
CA LEU A 20 0.72 2.15 -8.64
C LEU A 20 -0.50 2.75 -7.97
N HIS A 21 -1.63 2.68 -8.67
CA HIS A 21 -2.93 3.00 -8.10
C HIS A 21 -3.33 1.93 -7.07
N VAL A 22 -4.06 2.32 -6.02
CA VAL A 22 -4.52 1.38 -4.98
C VAL A 22 -5.32 0.21 -5.56
N ASP A 23 -6.09 0.43 -6.62
CA ASP A 23 -6.86 -0.62 -7.30
C ASP A 23 -5.95 -1.69 -7.90
N GLU A 24 -4.87 -1.27 -8.57
CA GLU A 24 -3.87 -2.18 -9.15
C GLU A 24 -3.14 -2.95 -8.05
N ILE A 25 -2.78 -2.28 -6.96
CA ILE A 25 -2.12 -2.92 -5.82
C ILE A 25 -3.02 -4.00 -5.21
N VAL A 26 -4.30 -3.70 -4.98
CA VAL A 26 -5.26 -4.66 -4.45
C VAL A 26 -5.49 -5.82 -5.41
N LYS A 27 -5.65 -5.54 -6.70
CA LYS A 27 -5.82 -6.56 -7.74
C LYS A 27 -4.64 -7.53 -7.76
N ILE A 28 -3.42 -7.04 -7.74
CA ILE A 28 -2.20 -7.86 -7.68
C ILE A 28 -2.13 -8.62 -6.34
N ALA A 29 -2.51 -8.00 -5.23
CA ALA A 29 -2.49 -8.63 -3.91
C ALA A 29 -3.49 -9.80 -3.80
N LEU A 30 -4.65 -9.65 -4.41
CA LEU A 30 -5.68 -10.70 -4.51
C LEU A 30 -5.24 -11.83 -5.44
N ASP A 31 -4.71 -11.48 -6.61
CA ASP A 31 -4.19 -12.44 -7.60
C ASP A 31 -3.06 -13.30 -7.03
N LYS A 32 -2.12 -12.65 -6.31
CA LYS A 32 -1.02 -13.32 -5.59
C LYS A 32 -1.47 -13.99 -4.28
N LYS A 33 -2.77 -13.97 -3.94
CA LYS A 33 -3.33 -14.51 -2.69
C LYS A 33 -2.62 -14.01 -1.42
N MET A 34 -2.06 -12.80 -1.47
CA MET A 34 -1.30 -12.19 -0.36
C MET A 34 -2.24 -11.68 0.74
N ILE A 35 -3.42 -11.19 0.35
CA ILE A 35 -4.45 -10.68 1.23
C ILE A 35 -5.77 -11.42 1.00
N LYS A 36 -6.60 -11.50 2.04
CA LYS A 36 -8.01 -11.89 1.93
C LYS A 36 -8.88 -10.71 2.32
N THR A 37 -9.78 -10.31 1.44
CA THR A 37 -10.69 -9.20 1.67
C THR A 37 -12.12 -9.73 1.70
N LYS A 38 -12.86 -9.46 2.77
CA LYS A 38 -14.27 -9.89 2.93
C LYS A 38 -15.27 -8.78 2.57
N GLY A 39 -14.79 -7.56 2.29
CA GLY A 39 -15.61 -6.36 2.07
C GLY A 39 -15.71 -5.93 0.60
N LYS A 40 -16.62 -4.99 0.32
CA LYS A 40 -16.96 -4.53 -1.04
C LYS A 40 -15.92 -3.60 -1.70
N THR A 41 -15.07 -2.93 -0.93
CA THR A 41 -14.10 -1.91 -1.43
C THR A 41 -12.74 -1.98 -0.71
N PRO A 42 -11.96 -3.04 -0.97
CA PRO A 42 -10.60 -3.18 -0.41
C PRO A 42 -9.63 -2.06 -0.83
N GLU A 43 -9.84 -1.42 -1.97
CA GLU A 43 -9.01 -0.35 -2.53
C GLU A 43 -9.09 0.93 -1.69
N SER A 44 -10.30 1.38 -1.39
CA SER A 44 -10.54 2.54 -0.50
C SER A 44 -10.00 2.29 0.90
N THR A 45 -10.16 1.07 1.41
CA THR A 45 -9.62 0.68 2.71
C THR A 45 -8.09 0.72 2.70
N LEU A 46 -7.45 0.21 1.64
CA LEU A 46 -5.99 0.25 1.50
C LEU A 46 -5.47 1.69 1.44
N ALA A 47 -6.14 2.59 0.72
CA ALA A 47 -5.75 3.99 0.64
C ALA A 47 -5.75 4.67 2.03
N VAL A 48 -6.78 4.39 2.85
CA VAL A 48 -6.89 4.91 4.21
C VAL A 48 -5.81 4.29 5.10
N ASP A 49 -5.58 2.99 5.02
CA ASP A 49 -4.55 2.29 5.82
C ASP A 49 -3.14 2.82 5.51
N LEU A 50 -2.80 3.06 4.23
CA LEU A 50 -1.51 3.64 3.82
C LEU A 50 -1.34 5.06 4.37
N LEU A 51 -2.40 5.87 4.32
CA LEU A 51 -2.39 7.24 4.86
C LEU A 51 -2.19 7.23 6.38
N LEU A 52 -2.95 6.39 7.09
CA LEU A 52 -2.85 6.24 8.54
C LEU A 52 -1.48 5.72 8.96
N GLU A 53 -0.93 4.74 8.24
CA GLU A 53 0.42 4.24 8.52
C GLU A 53 1.46 5.35 8.33
N THR A 54 1.37 6.10 7.23
CA THR A 54 2.30 7.20 6.94
C THR A 54 2.25 8.26 8.04
N ARG A 55 1.04 8.66 8.47
CA ARG A 55 0.84 9.60 9.59
C ARG A 55 1.36 9.05 10.92
N ARG A 56 1.08 7.77 11.21
CA ARG A 56 1.54 7.10 12.42
C ARG A 56 3.06 7.07 12.50
N ARG A 57 3.74 6.71 11.41
CA ARG A 57 5.21 6.72 11.31
C ARG A 57 5.78 8.12 11.47
N ALA A 58 5.17 9.12 10.82
CA ALA A 58 5.57 10.52 10.96
C ALA A 58 5.49 10.99 12.42
N LYS A 59 4.39 10.66 13.12
CA LYS A 59 4.23 10.97 14.56
C LYS A 59 5.27 10.27 15.45
N GLN A 60 5.74 9.09 15.04
CA GLN A 60 6.77 8.32 15.74
C GLN A 60 8.21 8.74 15.36
N GLY A 61 8.39 9.72 14.45
CA GLY A 61 9.71 10.08 13.93
C GLY A 61 10.37 8.98 13.08
N VAL A 62 9.60 7.99 12.63
CA VAL A 62 10.09 6.87 11.82
C VAL A 62 9.98 7.21 10.33
N LYS A 63 10.98 6.81 9.54
CA LYS A 63 10.96 6.99 8.09
C LYS A 63 9.68 6.36 7.49
N GLN A 64 8.95 7.19 6.76
CA GLN A 64 7.75 6.78 6.02
C GLN A 64 8.16 5.77 4.95
N ARG A 65 7.39 4.71 4.75
CA ARG A 65 7.65 3.71 3.69
C ARG A 65 6.98 4.07 2.37
N PHE A 66 5.85 4.78 2.44
CA PHE A 66 5.01 5.12 1.30
C PHE A 66 5.00 6.63 1.08
N ILE A 67 4.85 7.03 -0.17
CA ILE A 67 4.64 8.42 -0.58
C ILE A 67 3.45 8.48 -1.54
N LYS A 68 2.58 9.46 -1.33
CA LYS A 68 1.47 9.71 -2.25
C LYS A 68 2.00 10.51 -3.44
N VAL A 69 1.96 9.91 -4.62
CA VAL A 69 2.45 10.52 -5.87
C VAL A 69 1.30 11.23 -6.61
N GLY A 70 0.07 10.76 -6.42
CA GLY A 70 -1.12 11.35 -7.04
C GLY A 70 -2.42 10.90 -6.39
N THR A 71 -3.55 11.18 -7.04
CA THR A 71 -4.87 10.73 -6.60
C THR A 71 -4.91 9.19 -6.64
N GLY A 72 -5.08 8.56 -5.48
CA GLY A 72 -5.08 7.10 -5.32
C GLY A 72 -3.76 6.38 -5.70
N THR A 73 -2.73 7.12 -6.10
CA THR A 73 -1.45 6.55 -6.57
C THR A 73 -0.38 6.68 -5.50
N TRP A 74 0.25 5.55 -5.17
CA TRP A 74 1.26 5.43 -4.13
C TRP A 74 2.57 4.89 -4.70
N GLY A 75 3.68 5.42 -4.18
CA GLY A 75 5.02 4.93 -4.43
C GLY A 75 5.76 4.65 -3.12
N LEU A 76 7.00 4.18 -3.24
CA LEU A 76 7.87 3.98 -2.08
C LEU A 76 8.84 5.16 -1.92
N THR A 77 9.07 5.55 -0.67
CA THR A 77 10.05 6.60 -0.33
C THR A 77 11.49 6.16 -0.58
N GLU A 78 11.75 4.85 -0.66
CA GLU A 78 13.08 4.29 -0.94
C GLU A 78 13.52 4.48 -2.40
N TRP A 79 12.63 4.91 -3.30
CA TRP A 79 12.98 5.23 -4.69
C TRP A 79 13.51 6.66 -4.87
N ARG A 80 13.55 7.44 -3.79
CA ARG A 80 13.97 8.83 -3.78
C ARG A 80 15.30 9.00 -3.07
#